data_AF-A0A3N0C1U9-F1
#
_entry.id   AF-A0A3N0C1U9-F1
#
_cell.length_a   1.000
_cell.length_b   1.000
_cell.length_c   1.000
_cell.angle_alpha   90.00
_cell.angle_beta   90.00
_cell.angle_gamma   90.00
#
_symmetry.space_group_name_H-M   'P 1'
#
loop_
_entity.id
_entity.type
_entity.pdbx_description
1 polymer ?
#
loop_
_entity_poly.entity_id
_entity_poly.type
_entity_poly.pdbx_seq_one_letter_code
_entity_poly.pdbx_strand_id
1 'polypeptide(L)' 'MFLTGEERWKVLRLHVEDQISLAALARETGNSTRTLQRWLRLYRAGGASALDLRPRADAGTRRLDVLGQDVG' A
#
# COMPACT_ATOMS: atom_id res chain seq x y z
N MET A 1 8.88 -5.60 2.55
CA MET A 1 9.14 -4.17 2.83
C MET A 1 7.78 -3.48 3.02
N PHE A 2 7.54 -2.78 4.12
CA PHE A 2 6.25 -2.10 4.35
C PHE A 2 6.31 -0.70 3.73
N LEU A 3 5.31 -0.34 2.92
CA LEU A 3 5.20 1.00 2.35
C LEU A 3 4.92 2.02 3.46
N THR A 4 5.63 3.14 3.44
CA THR A 4 5.46 4.35 4.28
C THR A 4 4.16 5.08 3.95
N GLY A 5 3.71 6.01 4.81
CA GLY A 5 2.51 6.82 4.54
C GLY A 5 2.58 7.56 3.19
N GLU A 6 3.75 8.07 2.83
CA GLU A 6 3.97 8.76 1.55
C GLU A 6 3.88 7.81 0.35
N GLU A 7 4.51 6.63 0.41
CA GLU A 7 4.43 5.64 -0.66
C GLU A 7 2.99 5.12 -0.84
N ARG A 8 2.25 4.95 0.26
CA ARG A 8 0.83 4.60 0.23
C ARG A 8 0.01 5.67 -0.48
N TRP A 9 0.31 6.94 -0.19
CA TRP A 9 -0.36 8.07 -0.85
C TRP A 9 -0.04 8.14 -2.35
N LYS A 10 1.21 7.90 -2.76
CA LYS A 10 1.60 7.84 -4.19
C LYS A 10 0.79 6.81 -4.98
N VAL A 11 0.47 5.67 -4.37
CA VAL A 11 -0.41 4.67 -5.00
C VAL A 11 -1.87 5.11 -4.95
N LEU A 12 -2.34 5.63 -3.82
CA LEU A 12 -3.75 5.97 -3.65
C LEU A 12 -4.18 7.17 -4.52
N ARG A 13 -3.30 8.15 -4.74
CA ARG A 13 -3.60 9.31 -5.57
C ARG A 13 -3.91 8.93 -7.01
N LEU A 14 -3.31 7.86 -7.55
CA LEU A 14 -3.64 7.34 -8.89
C LEU A 14 -5.10 6.87 -8.99
N HIS A 15 -5.67 6.37 -7.89
CA HIS A 15 -7.09 6.02 -7.85
C HIS A 15 -7.98 7.25 -7.65
N VAL A 16 -7.59 8.17 -6.77
CA VAL A 16 -8.41 9.32 -6.38
C VAL A 16 -8.40 10.42 -7.45
N GLU A 17 -7.24 10.70 -8.04
CA GLU A 17 -7.02 11.75 -9.03
C GLU A 17 -7.23 11.20 -10.44
N ASP A 18 -6.53 10.11 -10.80
CA ASP A 18 -6.53 9.57 -12.17
C ASP A 18 -7.62 8.51 -12.43
N GLN A 19 -8.48 8.24 -11.43
CA GLN A 19 -9.57 7.24 -11.50
C GLN A 19 -9.11 5.81 -11.85
N ILE A 20 -7.82 5.50 -11.67
CA ILE A 20 -7.30 4.15 -11.92
C ILE A 20 -7.91 3.18 -10.91
N SER A 21 -8.39 2.02 -11.39
CA SER A 21 -9.02 1.04 -10.50
C SER A 21 -8.04 0.49 -9.45
N LEU A 22 -8.52 0.27 -8.22
CA LEU A 22 -7.71 -0.36 -7.16
C LEU A 22 -7.22 -1.76 -7.57
N ALA A 23 -7.94 -2.46 -8.45
CA ALA A 23 -7.54 -3.76 -8.96
C ALA A 23 -6.34 -3.68 -9.91
N ALA A 24 -6.26 -2.63 -10.75
CA ALA A 24 -5.09 -2.38 -11.59
C ALA A 24 -3.86 -2.07 -10.74
N LEU A 25 -4.01 -1.14 -9.78
CA LEU A 25 -2.93 -0.76 -8.86
C LEU A 25 -2.43 -1.95 -8.03
N ALA A 26 -3.33 -2.85 -7.61
CA ALA A 26 -2.96 -4.07 -6.90
C ALA A 26 -2.04 -4.97 -7.74
N ARG A 27 -2.34 -5.12 -9.04
CA ARG A 27 -1.56 -5.94 -9.97
C ARG A 27 -0.20 -5.31 -10.27
N GLU A 28 -0.15 -4.00 -10.45
CA GLU A 28 1.09 -3.27 -10.77
C GLU A 28 2.05 -3.17 -9.58
N THR A 29 1.52 -2.93 -8.38
CA THR A 29 2.34 -2.72 -7.18
C THR A 29 2.58 -3.99 -6.37
N GLY A 30 1.95 -5.12 -6.73
CA GLY A 30 1.99 -6.37 -5.97
C GLY A 30 1.22 -6.34 -4.64
N ASN A 31 0.48 -5.26 -4.37
CA ASN A 31 -0.36 -5.15 -3.17
C ASN A 31 -1.70 -5.85 -3.35
N SER A 32 -2.29 -6.38 -2.27
CA SER A 32 -3.66 -6.90 -2.34
C SER A 32 -4.69 -5.76 -2.46
N THR A 33 -5.74 -5.95 -3.27
CA THR A 33 -6.87 -5.01 -3.39
C THR A 33 -7.48 -4.67 -2.03
N ARG A 34 -7.53 -5.64 -1.10
CA ARG A 34 -8.01 -5.45 0.28
C ARG A 34 -7.17 -4.42 1.06
N THR A 35 -5.86 -4.41 0.85
CA THR A 35 -4.94 -3.45 1.47
C THR A 35 -5.21 -2.05 0.94
N LEU A 36 -5.38 -1.91 -0.38
CA LEU A 36 -5.69 -0.62 -1.01
C LEU A 36 -7.07 -0.09 -0.58
N GLN A 37 -8.09 -0.94 -0.50
CA GLN A 37 -9.41 -0.56 0.03
C GLN A 37 -9.33 -0.10 1.49
N ARG A 38 -8.49 -0.75 2.30
CA ARG A 38 -8.26 -0.33 3.70
C ARG A 38 -7.63 1.06 3.75
N TRP A 39 -6.62 1.33 2.92
CA TRP A 39 -6.01 2.66 2.83
C TRP A 39 -7.02 3.72 2.35
N LEU A 40 -7.86 3.40 1.36
CA LEU A 40 -8.91 4.30 0.90
C LEU A 40 -9.89 4.66 2.02
N ARG A 41 -10.29 3.69 2.86
CA ARG A 41 -11.13 3.96 4.04
C ARG A 41 -10.46 4.89 5.05
N LEU A 42 -9.17 4.67 5.33
CA LEU A 42 -8.40 5.55 6.24
C LEU A 42 -8.28 6.96 5.68
N TYR A 43 -7.96 7.08 4.39
CA TYR A 43 -7.89 8.36 3.69
C TYR A 43 -9.23 9.11 3.75
N ARG A 44 -10.36 8.44 3.51
CA ARG A 44 -11.68 9.05 3.63
C ARG A 44 -12.01 9.50 5.07
N ALA A 45 -11.44 8.85 6.07
CA ALA A 45 -11.68 9.18 7.48
C ALA A 45 -10.78 10.31 8.02
N GLY A 46 -9.56 10.49 7.49
CA GLY A 46 -8.59 11.43 8.06
C GLY A 46 -7.53 11.96 7.10
N GLY A 47 -7.77 11.89 5.79
CA GLY A 47 -6.86 12.39 4.76
C GLY A 47 -5.53 11.64 4.69
N ALA A 48 -4.53 12.27 4.06
CA ALA A 48 -3.21 11.67 3.86
C ALA A 48 -2.49 11.34 5.19
N SER A 49 -2.68 12.16 6.23
CA SER A 49 -2.09 11.91 7.56
C SER A 49 -2.56 10.59 8.20
N ALA A 50 -3.77 10.13 7.87
CA ALA A 50 -4.29 8.84 8.34
C ALA A 50 -3.60 7.61 7.72
N LEU A 51 -2.89 7.78 6.59
CA LEU A 51 -2.13 6.71 5.95
C LEU A 51 -0.78 6.47 6.65
N ASP A 52 -0.23 7.51 7.28
CA ASP A 52 1.04 7.49 8.00
C ASP A 52 0.88 7.01 9.44
N LEU A 53 -0.25 7.33 10.08
CA LEU A 53 -0.58 6.99 11.46
C LEU A 53 -0.61 5.49 11.80
N ARG A 54 -0.45 4.58 10.82
CA ARG A 54 -0.45 3.13 11.10
C ARG A 54 0.66 2.37 10.35
N PRO A 55 1.91 2.43 10.81
CA PRO A 55 2.98 1.55 10.34
C PRO A 55 2.89 0.12 10.91
N ARG A 56 2.02 -0.16 11.89
CA ARG A 56 1.93 -1.48 12.53
C ARG A 56 0.48 -1.99 12.64
N ALA A 57 0.02 -2.68 11.61
CA ALA A 57 -1.01 -3.70 11.76
C ALA A 57 -0.55 -5.08 11.28
N ASP A 58 0.66 -5.18 10.72
CA ASP A 58 1.20 -6.41 10.12
C ASP A 58 2.58 -6.79 10.72
N ALA A 59 2.94 -6.21 11.87
CA ALA A 59 4.01 -6.73 12.71
C ALA A 59 3.53 -8.00 13.44
N GLY A 60 3.35 -9.08 12.67
CA GLY A 60 2.98 -10.38 13.19
C GLY A 60 2.28 -11.24 12.14
N THR A 61 3.04 -11.81 11.19
CA THR A 61 3.11 -13.28 10.94
C THR A 61 4.02 -13.59 9.75
N ARG A 62 5.18 -14.21 10.07
CA ARG A 62 6.06 -15.11 9.28
C ARG A 62 6.72 -14.64 7.97
N ARG A 63 8.01 -14.29 8.13
CA ARG A 63 9.19 -14.77 7.38
C ARG A 63 8.92 -15.56 6.08
N LEU A 64 9.25 -14.97 4.94
CA LEU A 64 9.99 -15.66 3.89
C LEU A 64 11.30 -14.89 3.70
N ASP A 65 12.31 -15.44 4.34
CA ASP A 65 13.70 -15.29 3.93
C ASP A 65 13.84 -16.02 2.57
N VAL A 66 14.79 -15.55 1.75
CA VAL A 66 15.12 -16.01 0.39
C VAL A 66 14.27 -15.42 -0.74
N LEU A 67 14.85 -14.42 -1.41
CA LEU A 67 15.19 -14.56 -2.83
C LEU A 67 16.26 -13.54 -3.21
N GLY A 68 17.28 -14.07 -3.89
CA GLY A 68 18.58 -13.47 -4.15
C GLY A 68 18.52 -12.06 -4.68
N GLN A 69 19.32 -11.21 -4.06
CA GLN A 69 20.00 -10.17 -4.80
C GLN A 69 21.10 -10.83 -5.60
N ASP A 70 20.83 -11.08 -6.88
CA ASP A 70 21.82 -11.09 -7.95
C ASP A 70 21.06 -11.06 -9.29
N VAL A 71 21.21 -9.96 -10.04
CA VAL A 71 21.51 -9.98 -11.48
C VAL A 71 21.80 -8.55 -11.94
N GLY A 72 23.03 -8.33 -12.42
CA GLY A 72 23.40 -7.23 -13.33
C GLY A 72 24.36 -6.22 -12.78
#